data_AF-A0A5E4KW88-F1
#
_entry.id   AF-A0A5E4KW88-F1
#
_cell.length_a   1.000
_cell.length_b   1.000
_cell.length_c   1.000
_cell.angle_alpha   90.00
_cell.angle_beta   90.00
_cell.angle_gamma   90.00
#
_symmetry.space_group_name_H-M   'P 1'
#
loop_
_entity.id
_entity.type
_entity.pdbx_description
1 polymer ?
#
loop_
_entity_poly.entity_id
_entity_poly.type
_entity_poly.pdbx_seq_one_letter_code
_entity_poly.pdbx_strand_id
1 'polypeptide(L)'
;MPKDLKVTLSDVEYEILKKMKIVEGEDGEKLRNLLRLYVSTIPELKSSEYALKRVENKDKIEKILRDVWAAYEITDYPTEKWDEDQINKLNSDLIEINVLMKIAEKQYVPSNKFRSLFKMLLHDITNESKDMDEYSAACMATIQLLMEFGAGTLSDETIRDATILINEGWMFVYATAMKKAREFMKTKKMFPEAQMPVPEVS
;
A
#
# COMPACT_ATOMS: atom_id res chain seq x y z
N MET A 1 -25.44 -4.28 17.56
CA MET A 1 -25.93 -3.59 16.34
C MET A 1 -25.39 -2.18 16.37
N PRO A 2 -24.61 -1.74 15.37
CA PRO A 2 -24.23 -0.33 15.27
C PRO A 2 -25.53 0.46 15.04
N LYS A 3 -25.73 1.53 15.80
CA LYS A 3 -26.81 2.47 15.52
C LYS A 3 -26.34 3.33 14.35
N ASP A 4 -26.82 3.03 13.15
CA ASP A 4 -26.66 3.93 12.01
C ASP A 4 -27.17 5.32 12.42
N LEU A 5 -26.28 6.31 12.40
CA LEU A 5 -26.65 7.70 12.64
C LEU A 5 -27.27 8.24 11.34
N LYS A 6 -28.56 7.99 11.13
CA LYS A 6 -29.32 8.61 10.03
C LYS A 6 -29.68 10.02 10.43
N VAL A 7 -28.97 11.00 9.86
CA VAL A 7 -29.26 12.42 10.02
C VAL A 7 -30.01 12.90 8.78
N THR A 8 -31.21 13.44 8.97
CA THR A 8 -32.00 14.06 7.89
C THR A 8 -31.56 15.51 7.77
N LEU A 9 -30.92 15.87 6.67
CA LEU A 9 -30.56 17.25 6.36
C LEU A 9 -31.77 17.99 5.79
N SER A 10 -31.93 19.25 6.15
CA SER A 10 -32.82 20.18 5.46
C SER A 10 -32.32 20.51 4.06
N ASP A 11 -33.19 20.98 3.17
CA ASP A 11 -32.84 21.33 1.79
C ASP A 11 -31.69 22.35 1.72
N VAL A 12 -31.63 23.28 2.68
CA VAL A 12 -30.56 24.27 2.79
C VAL A 12 -29.24 23.63 3.21
N GLU A 13 -29.24 22.74 4.20
CA GLU A 13 -28.04 22.01 4.64
C GLU A 13 -27.51 21.09 3.53
N TYR A 14 -28.41 20.46 2.78
CA TYR A 14 -28.05 19.64 1.63
C TYR A 14 -27.41 20.45 0.50
N GLU A 15 -27.93 21.64 0.21
CA GLU A 15 -27.35 22.56 -0.77
C GLU A 15 -26.02 23.17 -0.31
N ILE A 16 -25.81 23.39 0.99
CA ILE A 16 -24.52 23.79 1.55
C ILE A 16 -23.50 22.65 1.39
N LEU A 17 -23.89 21.42 1.72
CA LEU A 17 -23.03 20.23 1.64
C LEU A 17 -22.64 19.92 0.18
N LYS A 18 -23.53 20.15 -0.78
CA LYS A 18 -23.23 20.09 -2.23
C LYS A 18 -22.24 21.16 -2.70
N LYS A 19 -22.19 22.31 -2.03
CA LYS A 19 -21.34 23.46 -2.40
C LYS A 19 -20.02 23.50 -1.64
N MET A 20 -19.89 22.74 -0.55
CA MET A 20 -18.65 22.55 0.18
C MET A 20 -17.64 21.80 -0.68
N LYS A 21 -16.78 22.56 -1.39
CA LYS A 21 -15.66 22.00 -2.15
C LYS A 21 -14.37 21.96 -1.33
N ILE A 22 -14.16 22.93 -0.45
CA ILE A 22 -13.01 23.04 0.48
C ILE A 22 -13.51 23.84 1.69
N VAL A 23 -13.26 23.34 2.90
CA VAL A 23 -13.38 24.13 4.14
C VAL A 23 -11.96 24.45 4.58
N GLU A 24 -11.60 25.73 4.55
CA GLU A 24 -10.29 26.22 4.95
C GLU A 24 -10.35 26.81 6.37
N GLY A 25 -9.21 26.95 7.04
CA GLY A 25 -9.14 27.44 8.41
C GLY A 25 -9.49 26.39 9.47
N GLU A 26 -9.75 26.84 10.69
CA GLU A 26 -9.94 25.99 11.88
C GLU A 26 -11.09 24.98 11.72
N ASP A 27 -12.18 25.36 11.05
CA ASP A 27 -13.32 24.48 10.81
C ASP A 27 -12.99 23.37 9.78
N GLY A 28 -12.09 23.64 8.84
CA GLY A 28 -11.55 22.66 7.92
C GLY A 28 -10.70 21.60 8.63
N GLU A 29 -9.88 22.02 9.58
CA GLU A 29 -9.08 21.12 10.42
C GLU A 29 -9.97 20.26 11.32
N LYS A 30 -11.01 20.85 11.93
CA LYS A 30 -12.01 20.11 12.72
C LYS A 30 -12.72 19.05 11.89
N LEU A 31 -13.18 19.39 10.69
CA LEU A 31 -13.84 18.43 9.78
C LEU A 31 -12.88 17.32 9.33
N ARG A 32 -11.62 17.65 9.02
CA ARG A 32 -10.59 16.65 8.69
C ARG A 32 -10.34 15.69 9.86
N ASN A 33 -10.22 16.22 11.07
CA ASN A 33 -10.02 15.41 12.27
C ASN A 33 -11.25 14.54 12.60
N LEU A 34 -12.46 15.04 12.39
CA LEU A 34 -13.70 14.25 12.51
C LEU A 34 -13.74 13.10 11.49
N LEU A 35 -13.37 13.36 10.23
CA LEU A 35 -13.29 12.33 9.21
C LEU A 35 -12.24 11.27 9.54
N ARG A 36 -11.04 11.68 9.99
CA ARG A 36 -9.99 10.77 10.47
C ARG A 36 -10.51 9.87 11.58
N LEU A 37 -11.16 10.46 12.59
CA LEU A 37 -11.72 9.72 13.71
C LEU A 37 -12.78 8.72 13.23
N TYR A 38 -13.74 9.17 12.43
CA TYR A 38 -14.79 8.32 11.86
C TYR A 38 -14.21 7.11 11.13
N VAL A 39 -13.28 7.34 10.20
CA VAL A 39 -12.63 6.28 9.41
C VAL A 39 -11.81 5.34 10.30
N SER A 40 -11.11 5.86 11.31
CA SER A 40 -10.27 5.04 12.21
C SER A 40 -11.07 4.15 13.17
N THR A 41 -12.32 4.51 13.47
CA THR A 41 -13.17 3.78 14.44
C THR A 41 -13.99 2.65 13.82
N ILE A 42 -14.04 2.57 12.49
CA ILE A 42 -14.84 1.57 11.75
C ILE A 42 -13.88 0.59 11.06
N PRO A 43 -13.76 -0.66 11.55
CA PRO A 43 -12.84 -1.65 10.97
C PRO A 43 -13.01 -1.88 9.47
N GLU A 44 -14.23 -1.80 8.95
CA GLU A 44 -14.57 -1.96 7.54
C GLU A 44 -13.97 -0.85 6.66
N LEU A 45 -13.64 0.30 7.23
CA LEU A 45 -13.04 1.44 6.52
C LEU A 45 -11.51 1.42 6.56
N LYS A 46 -10.88 0.30 6.93
CA LYS A 46 -9.42 0.20 7.06
C LYS A 46 -8.68 0.57 5.77
N SER A 47 -9.19 0.14 4.61
CA SER A 47 -8.64 0.53 3.30
C SER A 47 -8.70 2.06 3.10
N SER A 48 -9.84 2.68 3.41
CA SER A 48 -10.01 4.13 3.32
C SER A 48 -9.11 4.90 4.31
N GLU A 49 -8.84 4.34 5.49
CA GLU A 49 -7.88 4.90 6.45
C GLU A 49 -6.48 4.99 5.83
N TYR A 50 -6.03 3.93 5.17
CA TYR A 50 -4.75 3.94 4.48
C TYR A 50 -4.75 4.84 3.25
N ALA A 51 -5.87 4.95 2.52
CA ALA A 51 -5.97 5.91 1.44
C ALA A 51 -5.78 7.35 1.93
N LEU A 52 -6.42 7.70 3.05
CA LEU A 52 -6.25 9.01 3.68
C LEU A 52 -4.80 9.24 4.11
N LYS A 53 -4.19 8.28 4.82
CA LYS A 53 -2.78 8.37 5.27
C LYS A 53 -1.81 8.52 4.10
N ARG A 54 -2.08 7.88 2.95
CA ARG A 54 -1.24 8.00 1.75
C ARG A 54 -1.32 9.39 1.14
N VAL A 55 -2.50 9.99 1.09
CA VAL A 55 -2.68 11.37 0.62
C VAL A 55 -1.97 12.35 1.56
N GLU A 56 -2.07 12.16 2.86
CA GLU A 56 -1.44 13.02 3.87
C GLU A 56 0.08 12.95 3.86
N ASN A 57 0.64 11.79 3.54
CA ASN A 57 2.09 11.55 3.48
C ASN A 57 2.63 11.52 2.06
N LYS A 58 1.86 12.01 1.07
CA LYS A 58 2.16 11.84 -0.36
C LYS A 58 3.58 12.27 -0.72
N ASP A 59 3.96 13.50 -0.38
CA ASP A 59 5.27 14.05 -0.75
C ASP A 59 6.43 13.25 -0.15
N LYS A 60 6.26 12.78 1.10
CA LYS A 60 7.25 11.96 1.78
C LYS A 60 7.37 10.58 1.13
N ILE A 61 6.25 9.94 0.81
CA ILE A 61 6.21 8.64 0.13
C ILE A 61 6.85 8.75 -1.25
N GLU A 62 6.51 9.79 -2.02
CA GLU A 62 7.06 10.01 -3.37
C GLU A 62 8.55 10.31 -3.35
N LYS A 63 9.06 11.00 -2.32
CA LYS A 63 10.50 11.21 -2.13
C LYS A 63 11.22 9.89 -1.91
N ILE A 64 10.76 9.09 -0.93
CA ILE A 64 11.38 7.79 -0.63
C ILE A 64 11.27 6.85 -1.84
N LEU A 65 10.15 6.87 -2.56
CA LEU A 65 9.96 6.05 -3.76
C LEU A 65 10.99 6.42 -4.85
N ARG A 66 11.29 7.71 -5.04
CA ARG A 66 12.36 8.15 -5.94
C ARG A 66 13.73 7.64 -5.49
N ASP A 67 14.01 7.70 -4.18
CA ASP A 67 15.27 7.20 -3.63
C ASP A 67 15.40 5.67 -3.80
N VAL A 68 14.30 4.93 -3.73
CA VAL A 68 14.25 3.49 -4.06
C VAL A 68 14.55 3.27 -5.54
N TRP A 69 13.91 4.03 -6.43
CA TRP A 69 14.17 3.90 -7.88
C TRP A 69 15.61 4.24 -8.25
N ALA A 70 16.21 5.24 -7.62
CA ALA A 70 17.62 5.57 -7.83
C ALA A 70 18.56 4.39 -7.50
N ALA A 71 18.21 3.54 -6.52
CA ALA A 71 18.97 2.33 -6.24
C ALA A 71 18.87 1.29 -7.37
N TYR A 72 17.66 1.16 -7.95
CA TYR A 72 17.39 0.25 -9.07
C TYR A 72 17.95 0.72 -10.41
N GLU A 73 18.16 2.02 -10.60
CA GLU A 73 18.83 2.55 -11.80
C GLU A 73 20.29 2.09 -11.92
N ILE A 74 20.93 1.76 -10.79
CA ILE A 74 22.33 1.33 -10.73
C ILE A 74 22.45 -0.19 -10.94
N THR A 75 21.44 -0.96 -10.53
CA THR A 75 21.49 -2.43 -10.52
C THR A 75 20.08 -3.03 -10.41
N ASP A 76 19.83 -4.14 -11.09
CA ASP A 76 18.54 -4.84 -11.04
C ASP A 76 18.27 -5.49 -9.67
N TYR A 77 19.34 -5.75 -8.90
CA TYR A 77 19.29 -6.37 -7.58
C TYR A 77 20.15 -5.59 -6.56
N PRO A 78 19.64 -4.50 -5.94
CA PRO A 78 20.45 -3.69 -5.03
C PRO A 78 20.93 -4.44 -3.80
N THR A 79 20.18 -5.42 -3.29
CA THR A 79 20.55 -6.16 -2.08
C THR A 79 21.77 -7.07 -2.26
N GLU A 80 22.10 -7.51 -3.48
CA GLU A 80 23.26 -8.38 -3.74
C GLU A 80 24.60 -7.71 -3.42
N LYS A 81 24.63 -6.37 -3.40
CA LYS A 81 25.84 -5.58 -3.12
C LYS A 81 25.96 -5.15 -1.66
N TRP A 82 24.98 -5.49 -0.81
CA TRP A 82 24.98 -5.10 0.60
C TRP A 82 25.80 -6.09 1.42
N ASP A 83 26.51 -5.57 2.43
CA ASP A 83 27.24 -6.40 3.36
C ASP A 83 26.29 -7.11 4.36
N GLU A 84 26.78 -8.22 4.92
CA GLU A 84 25.97 -9.06 5.82
C GLU A 84 25.59 -8.30 7.11
N ASP A 85 26.44 -7.39 7.59
CA ASP A 85 26.20 -6.61 8.80
C ASP A 85 25.07 -5.60 8.61
N GLN A 86 25.01 -4.92 7.46
CA GLN A 86 23.93 -4.04 7.06
C GLN A 86 22.61 -4.79 6.99
N ILE A 87 22.58 -5.96 6.35
CA ILE A 87 21.39 -6.80 6.25
C ILE A 87 20.94 -7.28 7.64
N ASN A 88 21.87 -7.71 8.49
CA ASN A 88 21.56 -8.19 9.84
C ASN A 88 21.02 -7.08 10.75
N LYS A 89 21.60 -5.88 10.65
CA LYS A 89 21.09 -4.71 11.36
C LYS A 89 19.67 -4.37 10.91
N LEU A 90 19.44 -4.28 9.61
CA LEU A 90 18.13 -3.97 9.05
C LEU A 90 17.08 -5.02 9.43
N ASN A 91 17.44 -6.31 9.39
CA ASN A 91 16.55 -7.38 9.86
C ASN A 91 16.19 -7.24 11.34
N SER A 92 17.17 -6.89 12.19
CA SER A 92 16.94 -6.67 13.62
C SER A 92 15.95 -5.52 13.85
N ASP A 93 16.17 -4.38 13.19
CA ASP A 93 15.30 -3.21 13.28
C ASP A 93 13.86 -3.55 12.83
N LEU A 94 13.73 -4.30 11.74
CA LEU A 94 12.42 -4.71 11.20
C LEU A 94 11.69 -5.74 12.05
N ILE A 95 12.41 -6.57 12.81
CA ILE A 95 11.81 -7.48 13.80
C ILE A 95 11.28 -6.70 14.99
N GLU A 96 12.03 -5.71 15.49
CA GLU A 96 11.64 -4.90 16.65
C GLU A 96 10.29 -4.21 16.42
N ILE A 97 10.06 -3.73 15.20
CA ILE A 97 8.78 -3.10 14.81
C ILE A 97 7.73 -4.08 14.28
N ASN A 98 7.93 -5.39 14.38
CA ASN A 98 7.00 -6.45 13.93
C ASN A 98 6.71 -6.48 12.41
N VAL A 99 7.61 -5.93 11.59
CA VAL A 99 7.53 -6.05 10.13
C VAL A 99 8.01 -7.42 9.68
N LEU A 100 9.15 -7.89 10.22
CA LEU A 100 9.68 -9.24 9.97
C LEU A 100 9.45 -10.16 11.18
N MET A 101 9.42 -11.46 10.90
CA MET A 101 9.45 -12.52 11.89
C MET A 101 10.57 -13.52 11.56
N LYS A 102 11.30 -13.96 12.58
CA LYS A 102 12.32 -15.02 12.45
C LYS A 102 11.64 -16.38 12.44
N ILE A 103 11.91 -17.20 11.43
CA ILE A 103 11.37 -18.56 11.29
C ILE A 103 12.42 -19.65 11.51
N ALA A 104 13.69 -19.36 11.22
CA ALA A 104 14.83 -20.21 11.53
C ALA A 104 16.10 -19.36 11.66
N GLU A 105 17.26 -20.00 11.83
CA GLU A 105 18.54 -19.30 11.84
C GLU A 105 18.80 -18.61 10.48
N LYS A 106 19.07 -17.30 10.52
CA LYS A 106 19.21 -16.41 9.35
C LYS A 106 18.03 -16.43 8.35
N GLN A 107 16.86 -16.96 8.76
CA GLN A 107 15.67 -16.99 7.92
C GLN A 107 14.57 -16.10 8.51
N TYR A 108 14.19 -15.10 7.74
CA TYR A 108 13.20 -14.10 8.11
C TYR A 108 12.11 -14.07 7.05
N VAL A 109 10.89 -13.71 7.45
CA VAL A 109 9.79 -13.46 6.51
C VAL A 109 8.93 -12.30 7.04
N PRO A 110 8.23 -11.55 6.17
CA PRO A 110 7.30 -10.54 6.62
C PRO A 110 6.18 -11.14 7.47
N SER A 111 5.82 -10.45 8.55
CA SER A 111 4.80 -10.91 9.49
C SER A 111 3.44 -11.07 8.81
N ASN A 112 2.58 -11.93 9.35
CA ASN A 112 1.23 -12.15 8.78
C ASN A 112 0.43 -10.85 8.66
N LYS A 113 0.55 -9.98 9.68
CA LYS A 113 -0.11 -8.68 9.70
C LYS A 113 0.42 -7.79 8.58
N PHE A 114 1.73 -7.67 8.43
CA PHE A 114 2.35 -6.88 7.37
C PHE A 114 1.92 -7.39 5.99
N ARG A 115 2.01 -8.71 5.73
CA ARG A 115 1.63 -9.32 4.44
C ARG A 115 0.17 -9.13 4.09
N SER A 116 -0.74 -9.24 5.06
CA SER A 116 -2.18 -9.04 4.84
C SER A 116 -2.47 -7.60 4.40
N LEU A 117 -1.91 -6.64 5.14
CA LEU A 117 -2.05 -5.22 4.83
C LEU A 117 -1.40 -4.88 3.48
N PHE A 118 -0.22 -5.43 3.20
CA PHE A 118 0.47 -5.22 1.93
C PHE A 118 -0.39 -5.59 0.74
N LYS A 119 -1.02 -6.78 0.76
CA LYS A 119 -1.87 -7.24 -0.35
C LYS A 119 -3.07 -6.32 -0.59
N MET A 120 -3.69 -5.86 0.50
CA MET A 120 -4.78 -4.88 0.42
C MET A 120 -4.29 -3.57 -0.21
N LEU A 121 -3.18 -3.01 0.28
CA LEU A 121 -2.65 -1.75 -0.24
C LEU A 121 -2.18 -1.86 -1.69
N LEU A 122 -1.50 -2.94 -2.06
CA LEU A 122 -1.09 -3.18 -3.44
C LEU A 122 -2.32 -3.19 -4.37
N HIS A 123 -3.39 -3.87 -3.97
CA HIS A 123 -4.63 -3.90 -4.73
C HIS A 123 -5.24 -2.50 -4.86
N ASP A 124 -5.33 -1.75 -3.76
CA ASP A 124 -5.96 -0.43 -3.75
C ASP A 124 -5.15 0.58 -4.58
N ILE A 125 -3.84 0.67 -4.35
CA ILE A 125 -2.94 1.60 -5.06
C ILE A 125 -2.97 1.35 -6.56
N THR A 126 -2.87 0.08 -6.97
CA THR A 126 -2.88 -0.26 -8.39
C THR A 126 -4.22 0.06 -9.06
N ASN A 127 -5.35 -0.03 -8.34
CA ASN A 127 -6.67 0.31 -8.88
C ASN A 127 -6.94 1.82 -8.92
N GLU A 128 -6.42 2.57 -7.94
CA GLU A 128 -6.52 4.02 -7.89
C GLU A 128 -5.62 4.70 -8.92
N SER A 129 -4.41 4.17 -9.14
CA SER A 129 -3.39 4.74 -10.02
C SER A 129 -3.20 3.87 -11.28
N LYS A 130 -3.99 4.14 -12.31
CA LYS A 130 -3.96 3.36 -13.57
C LYS A 130 -2.63 3.43 -14.32
N ASP A 131 -1.87 4.50 -14.11
CA ASP A 131 -0.60 4.77 -14.80
C ASP A 131 0.62 4.24 -14.02
N MET A 132 0.41 3.75 -12.78
CA MET A 132 1.48 3.20 -11.96
C MET A 132 1.64 1.70 -12.24
N ASP A 133 2.88 1.26 -12.48
CA ASP A 133 3.19 -0.15 -12.64
C ASP A 133 3.11 -0.90 -11.29
N GLU A 134 2.93 -2.23 -11.35
CA GLU A 134 2.73 -3.04 -10.15
C GLU A 134 3.95 -3.08 -9.22
N TYR A 135 5.16 -2.87 -9.72
CA TYR A 135 6.38 -2.82 -8.89
C TYR A 135 6.48 -1.48 -8.16
N SER A 136 6.22 -0.35 -8.83
CA SER A 136 6.06 0.95 -8.17
C SER A 136 5.00 0.91 -7.08
N ALA A 137 3.86 0.28 -7.37
CA ALA A 137 2.77 0.16 -6.40
C ALA A 137 3.16 -0.73 -5.20
N ALA A 138 3.94 -1.79 -5.42
CA ALA A 138 4.50 -2.59 -4.33
C ALA A 138 5.48 -1.80 -3.47
N CYS A 139 6.39 -1.03 -4.08
CA CYS A 139 7.27 -0.12 -3.35
C CYS A 139 6.48 0.90 -2.53
N MET A 140 5.47 1.53 -3.11
CA MET A 140 4.61 2.48 -2.41
C MET A 140 3.86 1.86 -1.23
N ALA A 141 3.29 0.65 -1.41
CA ALA A 141 2.63 -0.09 -0.34
C ALA A 141 3.60 -0.42 0.81
N THR A 142 4.81 -0.89 0.49
CA THR A 142 5.83 -1.23 1.47
C THR A 142 6.31 0.01 2.24
N ILE A 143 6.58 1.14 1.56
CA ILE A 143 6.94 2.42 2.20
C ILE A 143 5.84 2.86 3.17
N GLN A 144 4.58 2.84 2.71
CA GLN A 144 3.44 3.23 3.54
C GLN A 144 3.33 2.38 4.81
N LEU A 145 3.54 1.07 4.71
CA LEU A 145 3.51 0.18 5.88
C LEU A 145 4.70 0.36 6.80
N LEU A 146 5.90 0.58 6.27
CA LEU A 146 7.08 0.86 7.09
C LEU A 146 6.91 2.15 7.89
N MET A 147 6.30 3.19 7.31
CA MET A 147 5.94 4.40 8.05
C MET A 147 4.94 4.12 9.17
N GLU A 148 3.94 3.28 8.93
CA GLU A 148 2.92 2.90 9.92
C GLU A 148 3.53 2.08 11.08
N PHE A 149 4.25 1.01 10.76
CA PHE A 149 4.85 0.10 11.76
C PHE A 149 6.01 0.76 12.50
N GLY A 150 6.77 1.62 11.82
CA GLY A 150 7.84 2.40 12.43
C GLY A 150 7.35 3.52 13.33
N ALA A 151 6.10 3.96 13.22
CA ALA A 151 5.53 5.04 14.05
C ALA A 151 6.43 6.30 14.17
N GLY A 152 7.16 6.63 13.09
CA GLY A 152 8.09 7.77 13.04
C GLY A 152 9.49 7.53 13.60
N THR A 153 9.84 6.33 14.07
CA THR A 153 11.18 6.02 14.59
C THR A 153 12.19 5.68 13.51
N LEU A 154 11.72 5.22 12.35
CA LEU A 154 12.58 4.89 11.21
C LEU A 154 13.00 6.16 10.45
N SER A 155 14.29 6.22 10.10
CA SER A 155 14.78 7.24 9.17
C SER A 155 14.29 6.98 7.74
N ASP A 156 14.31 8.01 6.90
CA ASP A 156 13.95 7.88 5.48
C ASP A 156 14.87 6.85 4.77
N GLU A 157 16.16 6.80 5.14
CA GLU A 157 17.14 5.82 4.61
C GLU A 157 16.79 4.40 5.03
N THR A 158 16.43 4.18 6.30
CA THR A 158 16.01 2.85 6.78
C THR A 158 14.72 2.41 6.09
N ILE A 159 13.77 3.31 5.85
CA ILE A 159 12.55 2.99 5.11
C ILE A 159 12.88 2.63 3.66
N ARG A 160 13.77 3.37 2.99
CA ARG A 160 14.24 3.06 1.64
C ARG A 160 14.86 1.67 1.58
N ASP A 161 15.82 1.39 2.45
CA ASP A 161 16.56 0.12 2.44
C ASP A 161 15.65 -1.06 2.80
N ALA A 162 14.80 -0.89 3.81
CA ALA A 162 13.78 -1.88 4.15
C ALA A 162 12.80 -2.12 3.00
N THR A 163 12.43 -1.09 2.24
CA THR A 163 11.54 -1.22 1.08
C THR A 163 12.15 -2.12 0.03
N ILE A 164 13.41 -1.90 -0.31
CA ILE A 164 14.17 -2.72 -1.27
C ILE A 164 14.24 -4.17 -0.75
N LEU A 165 14.76 -4.36 0.47
CA LEU A 165 14.95 -5.69 1.06
C LEU A 165 13.66 -6.51 1.10
N ILE A 166 12.58 -5.90 1.60
CA ILE A 166 11.29 -6.58 1.77
C ILE A 166 10.68 -6.94 0.41
N ASN A 167 10.80 -6.05 -0.57
CA ASN A 167 10.21 -6.28 -1.88
C ASN A 167 10.94 -7.38 -2.66
N GLU A 168 12.27 -7.34 -2.71
CA GLU A 168 13.07 -8.36 -3.39
C GLU A 168 12.94 -9.72 -2.73
N GLY A 169 13.03 -9.77 -1.40
CA GLY A 169 12.96 -11.02 -0.67
C GLY A 169 11.58 -11.68 -0.75
N TRP A 170 10.50 -10.90 -0.75
CA TRP A 170 9.17 -11.49 -0.51
C TRP A 170 7.99 -10.84 -1.22
N MET A 171 7.95 -9.52 -1.46
CA MET A 171 6.69 -8.89 -1.90
C MET A 171 6.52 -8.78 -3.42
N PHE A 172 7.61 -8.74 -4.20
CA PHE A 172 7.52 -8.63 -5.66
C PHE A 172 6.85 -9.83 -6.35
N VAL A 173 6.75 -10.99 -5.69
CA VAL A 173 5.95 -12.11 -6.20
C VAL A 173 4.47 -11.74 -6.35
N TYR A 174 3.93 -10.88 -5.47
CA TYR A 174 2.55 -10.41 -5.56
C TYR A 174 2.37 -9.38 -6.67
N ALA A 175 3.31 -8.44 -6.82
CA ALA A 175 3.32 -7.50 -7.94
C ALA A 175 3.36 -8.23 -9.29
N THR A 176 4.24 -9.24 -9.40
CA THR A 176 4.37 -10.10 -10.58
C THR A 176 3.07 -10.83 -10.89
N ALA A 177 2.43 -11.43 -9.87
CA ALA A 177 1.16 -12.12 -10.04
C ALA A 177 0.05 -11.16 -10.50
N MET A 178 0.02 -9.95 -9.97
CA MET A 178 -0.96 -8.92 -10.32
C MET A 178 -0.76 -8.41 -11.75
N LYS A 179 0.48 -8.17 -12.17
CA LYS A 179 0.84 -7.81 -13.55
C LYS A 179 0.37 -8.88 -14.54
N LYS A 180 0.68 -10.15 -14.27
CA LYS A 180 0.23 -11.29 -15.09
C LYS A 180 -1.29 -11.38 -15.19
N ALA A 181 -2.01 -11.17 -14.08
CA ALA A 181 -3.46 -11.18 -14.07
C ALA A 181 -4.05 -10.04 -14.93
N ARG A 182 -3.47 -8.84 -14.87
CA ARG A 182 -3.89 -7.69 -15.69
C ARG A 182 -3.60 -7.90 -17.17
N GLU A 183 -2.44 -8.42 -17.52
CA GLU A 183 -2.08 -8.79 -18.89
C GLU A 183 -3.05 -9.83 -19.45
N PHE A 184 -3.36 -10.87 -18.68
CA PHE A 184 -4.34 -11.90 -19.05
C PHE A 184 -5.76 -11.31 -19.26
N MET A 185 -6.20 -10.38 -18.40
CA MET A 185 -7.50 -9.73 -18.57
C MET A 185 -7.53 -8.82 -19.81
N LYS A 186 -6.42 -8.16 -20.15
CA LYS A 186 -6.29 -7.38 -21.38
C LYS A 186 -6.37 -8.29 -22.62
N THR A 187 -5.66 -9.41 -22.64
CA THR A 187 -5.70 -10.36 -23.76
C THR A 187 -7.06 -11.04 -23.91
N LYS A 188 -7.70 -11.45 -22.81
CA LYS A 188 -9.06 -12.01 -22.83
C LYS A 188 -10.11 -11.02 -23.37
N LYS A 189 -9.99 -9.73 -23.03
CA LYS A 189 -10.84 -8.67 -23.61
C LYS A 189 -10.60 -8.46 -25.10
N MET A 190 -9.39 -8.71 -25.58
CA MET A 190 -9.05 -8.61 -27.01
C MET A 190 -9.50 -9.84 -27.81
N PHE A 191 -9.78 -10.99 -27.17
CA PHE A 191 -10.25 -12.20 -27.84
C PHE A 191 -11.47 -12.84 -27.12
N PRO A 192 -12.67 -12.25 -27.25
CA PRO A 192 -13.89 -12.78 -26.62
C PRO A 192 -14.34 -14.15 -27.16
N GLU A 193 -13.94 -14.50 -28.39
CA GLU A 193 -14.42 -15.68 -29.14
C GLU A 193 -13.56 -16.93 -28.98
N ALA A 194 -12.45 -16.88 -28.23
CA ALA A 194 -11.67 -18.07 -27.88
C ALA A 194 -12.32 -18.88 -26.72
N GLN A 195 -13.65 -18.99 -26.72
CA GLN A 195 -14.33 -19.96 -25.87
C GLN A 195 -13.96 -21.36 -26.37
N MET A 196 -13.37 -22.14 -25.48
CA MET A 196 -12.94 -23.51 -25.74
C MET A 196 -14.06 -24.30 -26.45
N PRO A 197 -13.73 -25.12 -27.46
CA PRO A 197 -14.73 -26.03 -28.03
C PRO A 197 -15.25 -26.92 -26.89
N VAL A 198 -16.57 -26.89 -26.68
CA VAL A 198 -17.25 -27.82 -25.79
C VAL A 198 -16.93 -29.23 -26.30
N PRO A 199 -16.42 -30.15 -25.47
CA PRO A 199 -16.21 -31.53 -25.92
C PRO A 199 -17.58 -32.09 -26.30
N GLU A 200 -17.77 -32.44 -27.57
CA GLU A 200 -18.88 -33.27 -27.97
C GLU A 200 -18.70 -34.62 -27.26
N VAL A 201 -19.62 -34.90 -26.33
CA VAL A 201 -19.71 -36.20 -25.68
C VAL A 201 -20.29 -37.16 -26.72
N SER A 202 -19.42 -37.96 -27.34
CA SER A 202 -19.78 -39.12 -28.16
C SER A 202 -19.96 -40.35 -27.29
#